data_AF-A0A842W3R4-F1
#
_entry.id   AF-A0A842W3R4-F1
#
_cell.length_a   1.000
_cell.length_b   1.000
_cell.length_c   1.000
_cell.angle_alpha   90.00
_cell.angle_beta   90.00
_cell.angle_gamma   90.00
#
_symmetry.space_group_name_H-M   'P 1'
#
loop_
_entity.id
_entity.type
_entity.pdbx_description
1 polymer ?
#
loop_
_entity_poly.entity_id
_entity_poly.type
_entity_poly.pdbx_seq_one_letter_code
_entity_poly.pdbx_strand_id
1 'polypeptide(L)'
;MYLKEQRKEKTIDKITYQLTRISHVGDACVGCGKCDMNCPTNLPLSFYFQSLNDMVRDDFGYIPGCDESATPPRSKKAVEDLAE
;
A
#
# COMPACT_ATOMS: atom_id res chain seq x y z
N MET A 1 5.55 -22.54 12.28
CA MET A 1 6.72 -23.23 11.68
C MET A 1 6.50 -23.68 10.23
N TYR A 2 5.28 -23.57 9.66
CA TYR A 2 4.95 -24.06 8.31
C TYR A 2 5.29 -23.09 7.15
N LEU A 3 5.50 -21.80 7.43
CA LEU A 3 5.81 -20.80 6.38
C LEU A 3 7.24 -20.87 5.84
N LYS A 4 8.12 -21.70 6.43
CA LYS A 4 9.53 -21.77 6.02
C LYS A 4 9.76 -22.58 4.75
N GLU A 5 8.95 -23.62 4.51
CA GLU A 5 9.12 -24.53 3.36
C GLU A 5 8.65 -23.92 2.03
N GLN A 6 7.67 -23.03 2.08
CA GLN A 6 7.12 -22.32 0.91
C GLN A 6 7.93 -21.06 0.55
N ARG A 7 8.82 -20.61 1.44
CA ARG A 7 9.62 -19.41 1.22
C ARG A 7 10.83 -19.75 0.36
N LYS A 8 10.68 -19.65 -0.96
CA LYS A 8 11.83 -19.61 -1.87
C LYS A 8 12.82 -18.55 -1.37
N GLU A 9 14.10 -18.91 -1.30
CA GLU A 9 15.15 -17.94 -1.07
C GLU A 9 15.13 -16.95 -2.22
N LYS A 10 14.63 -15.75 -1.92
CA LYS A 10 14.54 -14.65 -2.87
C LYS A 10 15.51 -13.57 -2.42
N THR A 11 16.46 -13.26 -3.29
CA THR A 11 17.20 -12.01 -3.22
C THR A 11 16.22 -10.88 -3.51
N ILE A 12 15.78 -10.20 -2.45
CA ILE A 12 14.87 -9.06 -2.56
C ILE A 12 15.73 -7.81 -2.73
N ASP A 13 15.66 -7.18 -3.89
CA ASP A 13 16.25 -5.86 -4.08
C ASP A 13 15.54 -4.85 -3.18
N LYS A 14 16.34 -4.11 -2.39
CA LYS A 14 15.83 -3.19 -1.36
C LYS A 14 15.03 -2.05 -1.99
N ILE A 15 15.49 -1.53 -3.13
CA ILE A 15 14.84 -0.41 -3.80
C ILE A 15 13.49 -0.85 -4.36
N THR A 16 13.47 -1.95 -5.11
CA THR A 16 12.25 -2.54 -5.67
C THR A 16 11.23 -2.86 -4.58
N TYR A 17 11.68 -3.38 -3.44
CA TYR A 17 10.81 -3.64 -2.29
C TYR A 17 10.14 -2.37 -1.77
N GLN A 18 10.91 -1.31 -1.54
CA GLN A 18 10.36 -0.05 -1.03
C GLN A 18 9.41 0.59 -2.05
N LEU A 19 9.78 0.65 -3.33
CA LEU A 19 8.93 1.18 -4.41
C LEU A 19 7.60 0.41 -4.51
N THR A 20 7.66 -0.91 -4.40
CA THR A 20 6.45 -1.75 -4.40
C THR A 20 5.57 -1.40 -3.19
N ARG A 21 6.14 -1.30 -1.99
CA ARG A 21 5.40 -0.94 -0.77
C ARG A 21 4.77 0.44 -0.86
N ILE A 22 5.51 1.42 -1.35
CA ILE A 22 5.04 2.79 -1.59
C ILE A 22 3.82 2.80 -2.50
N SER A 23 3.92 2.11 -3.64
CA SER A 23 2.82 2.00 -4.61
C SER A 23 1.57 1.37 -4.00
N HIS A 24 1.70 0.35 -3.16
CA HIS A 24 0.56 -0.32 -2.53
C HIS A 24 -0.09 0.47 -1.38
N VAL A 25 0.68 1.31 -0.69
CA VAL A 25 0.16 2.06 0.47
C VAL A 25 -0.41 3.41 0.02
N GLY A 26 0.13 4.02 -1.04
CA GLY A 26 -0.34 5.32 -1.54
C GLY A 26 -1.85 5.33 -1.85
N ASP A 27 -2.38 4.28 -2.46
CA ASP A 27 -3.80 4.16 -2.79
C ASP A 27 -4.64 3.40 -1.75
N ALA A 28 -4.08 3.08 -0.59
CA ALA A 28 -4.79 2.35 0.48
C ALA A 28 -4.71 3.05 1.85
N CYS A 29 -3.89 4.09 1.99
CA CYS A 29 -3.70 4.81 3.24
C CYS A 29 -4.96 5.59 3.64
N VAL A 30 -5.58 5.22 4.77
CA VAL A 30 -6.75 5.91 5.34
C VAL A 30 -6.39 6.81 6.54
N GLY A 31 -5.10 7.12 6.73
CA GLY A 31 -4.65 8.01 7.81
C GLY A 31 -4.74 7.43 9.24
N CYS A 32 -4.80 6.11 9.42
CA CYS A 32 -5.01 5.49 10.73
C CYS A 32 -3.82 5.54 11.72
N GLY A 33 -2.63 5.97 11.27
CA GLY A 33 -1.43 6.14 12.12
C GLY A 33 -0.78 4.84 12.65
N LYS A 34 -1.36 3.67 12.39
CA LYS A 34 -0.84 2.37 12.89
C LYS A 34 0.58 2.06 12.39
N CYS A 35 0.93 2.52 11.18
CA CYS A 35 2.26 2.29 10.61
C CYS A 35 3.37 2.93 11.46
N ASP A 36 3.12 4.13 11.97
CA ASP A 36 4.05 4.92 12.78
C ASP A 36 4.15 4.34 14.20
N MET A 37 3.00 4.05 14.83
CA MET A 37 2.92 3.45 16.16
C MET A 37 3.61 2.08 16.26
N ASN A 38 3.59 1.31 15.17
CA ASN A 38 4.21 -0.02 15.13
C ASN A 38 5.67 0.01 14.62
N CYS A 39 6.22 1.17 14.28
CA CYS A 39 7.58 1.24 13.73
C CYS A 39 8.62 1.00 14.83
N PRO A 40 9.42 -0.07 14.77
CA PRO A 40 10.41 -0.37 15.82
C PRO A 40 11.57 0.63 15.87
N THR A 41 11.73 1.44 14.82
CA THR A 41 12.79 2.44 14.69
C THR A 41 12.27 3.88 14.71
N ASN A 42 10.99 4.09 15.06
CA ASN A 42 10.36 5.41 15.17
C ASN A 42 10.51 6.30 13.91
N LEU A 43 10.34 5.73 12.71
CA LEU A 43 10.28 6.52 11.47
C LEU A 43 8.90 7.17 11.34
N PRO A 44 8.81 8.44 10.87
CA PRO A 44 7.55 9.17 10.72
C PRO A 44 6.73 8.67 9.52
N LEU A 45 6.29 7.41 9.57
CA LEU A 45 5.65 6.73 8.44
C LEU A 45 4.28 7.30 8.10
N SER A 46 3.55 7.84 9.08
CA SER A 46 2.25 8.48 8.82
C SER A 46 2.38 9.63 7.84
N PHE A 47 3.36 10.51 8.06
CA PHE A 47 3.62 11.67 7.19
C PHE A 47 3.95 11.23 5.77
N TYR A 48 4.80 10.21 5.64
CA TYR A 48 5.21 9.69 4.35
C TYR A 48 4.04 9.10 3.54
N PHE A 49 3.22 8.25 4.15
CA PHE A 49 2.10 7.61 3.47
C PHE A 49 0.91 8.54 3.24
N GLN A 50 0.69 9.53 4.11
CA GLN A 50 -0.31 10.57 3.87
C GLN A 50 0.09 11.43 2.66
N SER A 51 1.35 11.86 2.57
CA SER A 51 1.84 12.61 1.41
C SER A 51 1.67 11.84 0.09
N LEU A 52 1.91 10.53 0.10
CA LEU A 52 1.67 9.66 -1.05
C LEU A 52 0.18 9.57 -1.40
N ASN A 53 -0.69 9.49 -0.39
CA ASN A 53 -2.12 9.45 -0.60
C ASN A 53 -2.68 10.76 -1.16
N ASP A 54 -2.14 11.89 -0.72
CA ASP A 54 -2.49 13.19 -1.28
C ASP A 54 -2.17 13.25 -2.77
N MET A 55 -1.00 12.75 -3.20
CA MET A 55 -0.67 12.65 -4.63
C MET A 55 -1.63 11.73 -5.41
N VAL A 56 -2.01 10.58 -4.83
CA VAL A 56 -3.00 9.69 -5.47
C VAL A 56 -4.36 10.38 -5.60
N ARG A 57 -4.78 11.11 -4.57
CA ARG A 57 -6.03 11.87 -4.60
C ARG A 57 -5.99 12.96 -5.66
N ASP A 58 -4.88 13.69 -5.76
CA ASP A 58 -4.74 14.81 -6.70
C ASP A 58 -4.66 14.31 -8.16
N ASP A 59 -3.95 13.22 -8.41
CA ASP A 59 -3.76 12.68 -9.77
C ASP A 59 -4.95 11.84 -10.26
N PHE A 60 -5.62 11.09 -9.38
CA PHE A 60 -6.65 10.13 -9.75
C PHE A 60 -8.05 10.46 -9.22
N GLY A 61 -8.19 11.48 -8.37
CA GLY A 61 -9.47 11.80 -7.71
C GLY A 61 -9.95 10.71 -6.75
N TYR A 62 -9.08 9.78 -6.36
CA TYR A 62 -9.44 8.61 -5.58
C TYR A 62 -9.19 8.82 -4.09
N ILE A 63 -10.19 8.54 -3.26
CA ILE A 63 -10.11 8.61 -1.79
C ILE A 63 -10.33 7.20 -1.22
N PRO A 64 -9.32 6.59 -0.56
CA PRO A 64 -9.45 5.24 -0.07
C PRO A 64 -10.47 5.13 1.07
N GLY A 65 -11.32 4.10 1.00
CA GLY A 65 -12.27 3.75 2.06
C GLY A 65 -13.51 4.65 2.18
N CYS A 66 -13.72 5.58 1.24
CA CYS A 66 -14.92 6.43 1.23
C CYS A 66 -16.09 5.85 0.43
N ASP A 67 -15.81 5.03 -0.59
CA ASP A 67 -16.82 4.44 -1.47
C ASP A 67 -16.41 3.00 -1.80
N GLU A 68 -17.34 2.05 -1.63
CA GLU A 68 -17.12 0.63 -1.90
C GLU A 68 -17.09 0.32 -3.41
N SER A 69 -17.75 1.16 -4.22
CA SER A 69 -17.75 1.02 -5.68
C SER A 69 -16.52 1.64 -6.33
N ALA A 70 -15.82 2.53 -5.62
CA ALA A 70 -14.61 3.17 -6.09
C ALA A 70 -13.46 2.18 -6.19
N THR A 71 -12.98 1.93 -7.40
CA THR A 71 -11.90 0.98 -7.63
C THR A 71 -10.53 1.63 -7.41
N PRO A 72 -9.62 1.01 -6.62
CA PRO A 72 -8.28 1.55 -6.41
C PRO A 72 -7.47 1.62 -7.72
N PRO A 73 -6.75 2.73 -7.97
CA PRO A 73 -6.06 2.97 -9.24
C PRO A 73 -4.99 1.93 -9.57
N ARG A 74 -4.29 1.37 -8.58
CA ARG A 74 -3.21 0.40 -8.81
C ARG A 74 -3.74 -1.01 -9.11
N SER A 75 -4.78 -1.46 -8.42
CA SER A 75 -5.31 -2.82 -8.54
C SER A 75 -6.61 -2.91 -9.33
N LYS A 76 -6.98 -1.86 -10.08
CA LYS A 76 -8.22 -1.78 -10.86
C LYS A 76 -8.54 -3.06 -11.62
N LYS A 77 -7.62 -3.50 -12.49
CA LYS A 77 -7.79 -4.72 -13.27
C LYS A 77 -8.02 -5.96 -12.40
N ALA A 78 -7.24 -6.12 -11.34
CA ALA A 78 -7.36 -7.29 -10.46
C ALA A 78 -8.70 -7.31 -9.69
N VAL A 79 -9.29 -6.15 -9.41
CA VAL A 79 -10.62 -6.06 -8.77
C VAL A 79 -11.72 -6.35 -9.79
N GLU A 80 -11.57 -5.86 -11.02
CA GLU A 80 -12.49 -6.16 -12.13
C GLU A 80 -12.51 -7.66 -12.44
N ASP A 81 -11.34 -8.30 -12.54
CA ASP A 81 -11.20 -9.74 -12.80
C ASP A 81 -11.83 -10.63 -11.69
N LEU A 82 -12.04 -10.10 -10.48
CA LEU A 82 -12.69 -10.82 -9.37
C LEU A 82 -14.21 -10.64 -9.32
N ALA A 83 -14.76 -9.67 -10.06
CA ALA A 83 -16.18 -9.40 -10.13
C ALA A 83 -16.89 -10.20 -11.25
N GLU A 84 -16.12 -10.85 -12.13
CA GLU A 84 -16.57 -11.86 -13.10
C GLU A 84 -16.70 -13.25 -12.46
#